data_AF-A0A023FJL9-F1
#
_entry.id   AF-A0A023FJL9-F1
#
_cell.length_a   1.000
_cell.length_b   1.000
_cell.length_c   1.000
_cell.angle_alpha   90.00
_cell.angle_beta   90.00
_cell.angle_gamma   90.00
#
_symmetry.space_group_name_H-M   'P 1'
#
loop_
_entity.id
_entity.type
_entity.pdbx_description
1 polymer ?
#
loop_
_entity_poly.entity_id
_entity_poly.type
_entity_poly.pdbx_seq_one_letter_code
_entity_poly.pdbx_strand_id
1 'polypeptide(L)'
;MAEARSAVAGLQVREIDDERDSCGIIFRVWTRTAVRKYHRVRNSISNGMWPTSVYNICILCIIVFLFMLSDIEVAESIKELFWDTGDRLHVPHELPATVRAIIVAGFISVVLSVVFMKVRQIILRSLLAYRGWMYEAAKPSQKYLTMLWCLAVRVVSGYQPSLYSCQRSLPRLPVPPLRDTIERLLDSLKAICTPEEMAVLEMQAQKLRSLPLGPYRYKGLL
;
A
#
# COMPACT_ATOMS: atom_id res chain seq x y z
N MET A 1 -3.20 31.58 9.44
CA MET A 1 -2.82 32.99 9.15
C MET A 1 -1.44 33.15 8.50
N ALA A 2 -0.59 32.11 8.41
CA ALA A 2 0.73 32.20 7.77
C ALA A 2 0.67 32.20 6.22
N GLU A 3 -0.37 31.60 5.62
CA GLU A 3 -0.48 31.44 4.16
C GLU A 3 -0.88 32.73 3.44
N ALA A 4 -1.63 33.63 4.08
CA ALA A 4 -2.02 34.90 3.46
C ALA A 4 -0.85 35.89 3.30
N ARG A 5 0.24 35.72 4.06
CA ARG A 5 1.44 36.59 3.95
C ARG A 5 2.38 36.16 2.83
N SER A 6 2.33 34.91 2.35
CA SER A 6 3.20 34.46 1.25
C SER A 6 2.70 34.87 -0.13
N ALA A 7 1.40 35.14 -0.29
CA ALA A 7 0.81 35.57 -1.55
C ALA A 7 1.10 37.05 -1.90
N VAL A 8 1.49 37.87 -0.92
CA VAL A 8 1.77 39.32 -1.08
C VAL A 8 3.25 39.59 -1.39
N ALA A 9 4.13 38.61 -1.16
CA ALA A 9 5.51 38.70 -1.62
C ALA A 9 5.51 38.46 -3.14
N GLY A 10 5.47 39.57 -3.90
CA GLY A 10 5.59 39.54 -5.35
C GLY A 10 6.75 38.63 -5.78
N LEU A 11 6.54 37.87 -6.86
CA LEU A 11 7.57 37.07 -7.49
C LEU A 11 8.76 37.97 -7.82
N GLN A 12 9.77 38.01 -6.96
CA GLN A 12 11.05 38.60 -7.30
C GLN A 12 11.69 37.71 -8.36
N VAL A 13 11.39 38.03 -9.62
CA VAL A 13 12.19 37.60 -10.76
C VAL A 13 13.55 38.25 -10.55
N ARG A 14 14.49 37.47 -10.01
CA ARG A 14 15.89 37.85 -9.90
C ARG A 14 16.40 38.02 -11.33
N GLU A 15 16.66 39.26 -11.76
CA GLU A 15 17.38 39.54 -13.00
C GLU A 15 18.70 38.77 -12.97
N ILE A 16 18.85 37.85 -13.91
CA ILE A 16 20.04 37.02 -14.07
C ILE A 16 20.98 37.80 -14.98
N ASP A 17 21.68 38.78 -14.41
CA ASP A 17 22.88 39.34 -15.03
C ASP A 17 24.07 38.45 -14.67
N ASP A 18 24.24 37.34 -15.42
CA ASP A 18 25.51 36.67 -15.72
C ASP A 18 25.21 35.31 -16.40
N GLU A 19 25.20 35.29 -17.73
CA GLU A 19 25.03 34.05 -18.52
C GLU A 19 26.15 33.02 -18.25
N ARG A 20 27.32 33.48 -17.82
CA ARG A 20 28.53 32.64 -17.67
C ARG A 20 28.56 31.85 -16.35
N ASP A 21 27.99 32.38 -15.27
CA ASP A 21 27.87 31.69 -13.97
C ASP A 21 26.57 30.88 -13.81
N SER A 22 25.58 31.17 -14.66
CA SER A 22 24.26 30.50 -14.64
C SER A 22 24.35 28.99 -14.88
N CYS A 23 25.19 28.53 -15.81
CA CYS A 23 25.28 27.10 -16.13
C CYS A 23 25.77 26.26 -14.95
N GLY A 24 26.77 26.76 -14.22
CA GLY A 24 27.29 26.09 -13.01
C GLY A 24 26.27 26.04 -11.87
N ILE A 25 25.48 27.11 -11.69
CA ILE A 25 24.42 27.18 -10.68
C ILE A 25 23.27 26.23 -11.07
N ILE A 26 22.81 26.27 -12.32
CA ILE A 26 21.76 25.40 -12.86
C ILE A 26 22.17 23.92 -12.71
N PHE A 27 23.41 23.57 -13.04
CA PHE A 27 23.91 22.21 -12.88
C PHE A 27 23.93 21.75 -11.41
N ARG A 28 24.35 22.61 -10.47
CA ARG A 28 24.29 22.30 -9.03
C ARG A 28 22.86 22.15 -8.51
N VAL A 29 21.92 22.97 -8.99
CA VAL A 29 20.50 22.86 -8.62
C VAL A 29 19.88 21.61 -9.22
N TRP A 30 20.21 21.29 -10.47
CA TRP A 30 19.75 20.09 -11.16
C TRP A 30 20.28 18.82 -10.50
N THR A 31 21.57 18.75 -10.20
CA THR A 31 22.17 17.60 -9.48
C THR A 31 21.57 17.42 -8.09
N ARG A 32 21.39 18.50 -7.30
CA ARG A 32 20.71 18.42 -5.99
C ARG A 32 19.28 17.93 -6.12
N THR A 33 18.56 18.39 -7.14
CA THR A 33 17.18 17.97 -7.40
C THR A 33 17.12 16.51 -7.85
N ALA A 34 18.02 16.10 -8.74
CA ALA A 34 18.15 14.73 -9.22
C ALA A 34 18.50 13.76 -8.10
N VAL A 35 19.46 14.10 -7.23
CA VAL A 35 19.83 13.30 -6.05
C VAL A 35 18.64 13.15 -5.10
N ARG A 36 17.91 14.23 -4.80
CA ARG A 36 16.70 14.15 -3.96
C ARG A 36 15.61 13.29 -4.60
N LYS A 37 15.44 13.40 -5.93
CA LYS A 37 14.47 12.59 -6.69
C LYS A 37 14.87 11.13 -6.69
N TYR A 38 16.16 10.82 -6.86
CA TYR A 38 16.73 9.49 -6.76
C TYR A 38 16.50 8.87 -5.38
N HIS A 39 16.86 9.57 -4.30
CA HIS A 39 16.61 9.07 -2.95
C HIS A 39 15.12 8.87 -2.67
N ARG A 40 14.24 9.75 -3.16
CA ARG A 40 12.79 9.59 -3.03
C ARG A 40 12.28 8.38 -3.80
N VAL A 41 12.73 8.19 -5.04
CA VAL A 41 12.36 7.05 -5.89
C VAL A 41 12.88 5.76 -5.29
N ARG A 42 14.16 5.71 -4.90
CA ARG A 42 14.75 4.55 -4.20
C ARG A 42 14.01 4.23 -2.91
N ASN A 43 13.66 5.23 -2.11
CA ASN A 43 12.92 5.00 -0.87
C ASN A 43 11.47 4.59 -1.13
N SER A 44 10.82 5.12 -2.17
CA SER A 44 9.50 4.69 -2.62
C SER A 44 9.49 3.29 -3.21
N ILE A 45 10.57 2.88 -3.87
CA ILE A 45 10.77 1.54 -4.40
C ILE A 45 11.05 0.59 -3.24
N SER A 46 11.99 0.92 -2.34
CA SER A 46 12.28 0.12 -1.14
C SER A 46 11.07 -0.06 -0.23
N ASN A 47 10.29 1.00 0.01
CA ASN A 47 9.05 0.94 0.79
C ASN A 47 7.88 0.35 0.00
N GLY A 48 7.91 0.44 -1.33
CA GLY A 48 6.86 -0.07 -2.22
C GLY A 48 6.99 -1.56 -2.52
N MET A 49 8.21 -2.07 -2.57
CA MET A 49 8.53 -3.47 -2.79
C MET A 49 8.54 -4.27 -1.50
N TRP A 50 8.52 -3.63 -0.33
CA TRP A 50 8.34 -4.34 0.92
C TRP A 50 7.09 -5.25 0.82
N PRO A 51 7.21 -6.56 1.10
CA PRO A 51 8.30 -7.26 1.80
C PRO A 51 9.34 -7.98 0.90
N THR A 52 9.27 -7.84 -0.41
CA THR A 52 10.22 -8.43 -1.37
C THR A 52 11.40 -7.47 -1.59
N SER A 53 12.62 -7.90 -1.24
CA SER A 53 13.84 -7.11 -1.51
C SER A 53 14.26 -7.19 -2.97
N VAL A 54 14.96 -6.17 -3.49
CA VAL A 54 15.53 -6.19 -4.86
C VAL A 54 16.42 -7.42 -5.07
N TYR A 55 17.16 -7.82 -4.03
CA TYR A 55 17.98 -9.02 -4.05
C TYR A 55 17.16 -10.30 -4.31
N ASN A 56 15.95 -10.40 -3.77
CA ASN A 56 15.09 -11.56 -3.99
C ASN A 56 14.62 -11.64 -5.45
N ILE A 57 14.37 -10.48 -6.09
CA ILE A 57 14.01 -10.42 -7.52
C ILE A 57 15.22 -10.85 -8.38
N CYS A 58 16.42 -10.39 -8.05
CA CYS A 58 17.63 -10.80 -8.75
C CYS A 58 17.89 -12.30 -8.60
N ILE A 59 17.76 -12.84 -7.38
CA ILE A 59 17.91 -14.28 -7.11
C ILE A 59 16.85 -15.07 -7.89
N LEU A 60 15.58 -14.65 -7.87
CA LEU A 60 14.52 -15.27 -8.65
C LEU A 60 14.82 -15.23 -10.16
N CYS A 61 15.35 -14.10 -10.66
CA CYS A 61 15.74 -13.97 -12.06
C CYS A 61 16.85 -14.96 -12.43
N ILE A 62 17.86 -15.13 -11.58
CA ILE A 62 18.92 -16.12 -11.78
C ILE A 62 18.35 -17.54 -11.74
N ILE A 63 17.45 -17.84 -10.80
CA ILE A 63 16.80 -19.16 -10.70
C ILE A 63 15.96 -19.46 -11.95
N VAL A 64 15.13 -18.52 -12.41
CA VAL A 64 14.30 -18.68 -13.62
C VAL A 64 15.17 -18.83 -14.86
N PHE A 65 16.28 -18.07 -14.93
CA PHE A 65 17.24 -18.19 -16.03
C PHE A 65 17.92 -19.56 -16.04
N LEU A 66 18.45 -20.02 -14.89
CA LEU A 66 19.03 -21.35 -14.77
C LEU A 66 18.01 -22.46 -15.06
N PHE A 67 16.76 -22.28 -14.62
CA PHE A 67 15.67 -23.21 -14.90
C PHE A 67 15.35 -23.31 -16.40
N MET A 68 15.44 -22.19 -17.14
CA MET A 68 15.29 -22.20 -18.60
C MET A 68 16.45 -22.91 -19.32
N LEU A 69 17.64 -22.92 -18.74
CA LEU A 69 18.80 -23.62 -19.30
C LEU A 69 18.83 -25.11 -18.95
N SER A 70 18.02 -25.56 -17.98
CA SER A 70 18.00 -26.95 -17.54
C SER A 70 17.04 -27.81 -18.36
N ASP A 71 17.52 -28.96 -18.80
CA ASP A 71 16.75 -30.00 -19.49
C ASP A 71 16.01 -30.89 -18.50
N ILE A 72 15.07 -30.30 -17.75
CA ILE A 72 14.16 -31.03 -16.87
C ILE A 72 12.88 -31.32 -17.66
N GLU A 73 12.56 -32.59 -17.88
CA GLU A 73 11.38 -33.06 -18.63
C GLU A 73 10.06 -32.64 -17.95
N VAL A 74 10.00 -32.66 -16.62
CA VAL A 74 8.82 -32.26 -15.82
C VAL A 74 8.51 -30.75 -15.96
N ALA A 75 9.48 -29.96 -16.41
CA ALA A 75 9.37 -28.52 -16.54
C ALA A 75 9.03 -28.05 -17.96
N GLU A 76 8.89 -28.96 -18.93
CA GLU A 76 8.66 -28.58 -20.33
C GLU A 76 7.38 -27.77 -20.52
N SER A 77 6.27 -28.16 -19.90
CA SER A 77 5.02 -27.40 -19.98
C SER A 77 5.12 -25.98 -19.38
N ILE A 78 5.97 -25.80 -18.35
CA ILE A 78 6.22 -24.49 -17.75
C ILE A 78 7.12 -23.65 -18.65
N LYS A 79 8.13 -24.28 -19.27
CA LYS A 79 9.02 -23.65 -20.25
C LYS A 79 8.23 -23.20 -21.48
N GLU A 80 7.31 -24.01 -21.99
CA GLU A 80 6.41 -23.63 -23.10
C GLU A 80 5.57 -22.39 -22.77
N LEU A 81 4.97 -22.34 -21.58
CA LEU A 81 4.22 -21.16 -21.12
C LEU A 81 5.10 -19.90 -21.06
N PHE A 82 6.36 -20.07 -20.65
CA PHE A 82 7.32 -18.98 -20.59
C PHE A 82 7.75 -18.51 -21.98
N TRP A 83 7.97 -19.44 -22.91
CA TRP A 83 8.29 -19.11 -24.31
C TRP A 83 7.11 -18.44 -25.02
N ASP A 84 5.87 -18.93 -24.83
CA ASP A 84 4.65 -18.29 -25.35
C ASP A 84 4.46 -16.87 -24.80
N THR A 85 4.77 -16.67 -23.51
CA THR A 85 4.79 -15.34 -22.89
C THR A 85 5.86 -14.44 -23.54
N GLY A 86 7.00 -15.00 -23.93
CA GLY A 86 8.07 -14.31 -24.66
C GLY A 86 7.71 -13.96 -26.10
N ASP A 87 7.02 -14.85 -26.80
CA ASP A 87 6.58 -14.64 -28.19
C ASP A 87 5.52 -13.54 -28.26
N ARG A 88 4.65 -13.43 -27.24
CA ARG A 88 3.72 -12.31 -27.07
C ARG A 88 4.42 -10.95 -26.92
N LEU A 89 5.67 -10.96 -26.47
CA LEU A 89 6.50 -9.76 -26.30
C LEU A 89 7.21 -9.33 -27.62
N HIS A 90 6.95 -10.02 -28.75
CA HIS A 90 7.56 -9.75 -30.07
C HIS A 90 9.09 -9.66 -30.00
N VAL A 91 9.75 -10.59 -29.31
CA VAL A 91 11.21 -10.62 -29.26
C VAL A 91 11.74 -11.05 -30.64
N PRO A 92 12.59 -10.25 -31.30
CA PRO A 92 13.05 -10.57 -32.65
C PRO A 92 13.81 -11.89 -32.66
N HIS A 93 13.44 -12.75 -33.61
CA HIS A 93 13.90 -14.14 -33.73
C HIS A 93 15.37 -14.26 -34.17
N GLU A 94 16.02 -13.15 -34.51
CA GLU A 94 17.41 -13.08 -34.97
C GLU A 94 18.45 -13.05 -33.83
N LEU A 95 18.00 -13.01 -32.58
CA LEU A 95 18.88 -12.97 -31.41
C LEU A 95 19.38 -14.37 -31.04
N PRO A 96 20.61 -14.50 -30.48
CA PRO A 96 21.09 -15.74 -29.91
C PRO A 96 20.10 -16.28 -28.87
N ALA A 97 19.86 -17.60 -28.88
CA ALA A 97 18.87 -18.24 -28.00
C ALA A 97 19.07 -17.90 -26.51
N THR A 98 20.33 -17.70 -26.09
CA THR A 98 20.71 -17.28 -24.74
C THR A 98 20.26 -15.85 -24.39
N VAL A 99 20.40 -14.90 -25.32
CA VAL A 99 19.95 -13.51 -25.12
C VAL A 99 18.43 -13.45 -25.02
N ARG A 100 17.74 -14.22 -25.86
CA ARG A 100 16.27 -14.36 -25.80
C ARG A 100 15.82 -14.92 -24.43
N ALA A 101 16.48 -15.97 -23.95
CA ALA A 101 16.19 -16.56 -22.65
C ALA A 101 16.39 -15.57 -21.48
N ILE A 102 17.43 -14.72 -21.52
CA ILE A 102 17.66 -13.70 -20.49
C ILE A 102 16.52 -12.67 -20.46
N ILE A 103 16.08 -12.18 -21.61
CA ILE A 103 15.02 -11.17 -21.71
C ILE A 103 13.70 -11.73 -21.17
N VAL A 104 13.34 -12.94 -21.61
CA VAL A 104 12.11 -13.63 -21.19
C VAL A 104 12.16 -13.96 -19.69
N ALA A 105 13.27 -14.53 -19.20
CA ALA A 105 13.45 -14.84 -17.78
C ALA A 105 13.39 -13.59 -16.90
N GLY A 106 14.00 -12.48 -17.33
CA GLY A 106 13.95 -11.20 -16.63
C GLY A 106 12.53 -10.64 -16.54
N PHE A 107 11.80 -10.64 -17.65
CA PHE A 107 10.41 -10.17 -17.68
C PHE A 107 9.51 -11.00 -16.77
N ILE A 108 9.58 -12.33 -16.90
CA ILE A 108 8.77 -13.26 -16.10
C ILE A 108 9.10 -13.13 -14.62
N SER A 109 10.38 -13.02 -14.25
CA SER A 109 10.80 -12.84 -12.86
C SER A 109 10.24 -11.56 -12.24
N VAL A 110 10.22 -10.45 -13.00
CA VAL A 110 9.61 -9.18 -12.55
C VAL A 110 8.11 -9.34 -12.36
N VAL A 111 7.40 -9.89 -13.34
CA VAL A 111 5.95 -10.11 -13.27
C VAL A 111 5.59 -11.01 -12.09
N LEU A 112 6.28 -12.15 -11.96
CA LEU A 112 6.06 -13.12 -10.89
C LEU A 112 6.32 -12.50 -9.52
N SER A 113 7.38 -11.71 -9.37
CA SER A 113 7.69 -10.98 -8.13
C SER A 113 6.58 -9.99 -7.76
N VAL A 114 6.03 -9.26 -8.72
CA VAL A 114 4.91 -8.32 -8.50
C VAL A 114 3.66 -9.08 -8.07
N VAL A 115 3.34 -10.20 -8.72
CA VAL A 115 2.20 -11.05 -8.35
C VAL A 115 2.35 -11.57 -6.92
N PHE A 116 3.49 -12.15 -6.57
CA PHE A 116 3.76 -12.63 -5.20
C PHE A 116 3.63 -11.51 -4.16
N MET A 117 4.14 -10.31 -4.47
CA MET A 117 4.00 -9.15 -3.60
C MET A 117 2.52 -8.79 -3.37
N LYS A 118 1.70 -8.77 -4.42
CA LYS A 118 0.27 -8.46 -4.34
C LYS A 118 -0.52 -9.53 -3.60
N VAL A 119 -0.25 -10.81 -3.87
CA VAL A 119 -0.88 -11.93 -3.17
C VAL A 119 -0.60 -11.82 -1.67
N ARG A 120 0.65 -11.62 -1.27
CA ARG A 120 1.01 -11.43 0.14
C ARG A 120 0.33 -10.22 0.76
N GLN A 121 0.22 -9.11 0.02
CA GLN A 121 -0.49 -7.91 0.47
C GLN A 121 -1.99 -8.19 0.71
N ILE A 122 -2.64 -8.95 -0.18
CA ILE A 122 -4.05 -9.32 -0.06
C ILE A 122 -4.26 -10.27 1.12
N ILE A 123 -3.40 -11.27 1.28
CA ILE A 123 -3.44 -12.21 2.41
C ILE A 123 -3.27 -11.44 3.73
N LEU A 124 -2.30 -10.54 3.81
CA LEU A 124 -2.09 -9.76 5.03
C LEU A 124 -3.27 -8.83 5.32
N ARG A 125 -3.87 -8.23 4.29
CA ARG A 125 -5.07 -7.40 4.42
C ARG A 125 -6.27 -8.20 4.91
N SER A 126 -6.49 -9.42 4.41
CA SER A 126 -7.58 -10.28 4.87
C SER A 126 -7.34 -10.76 6.31
N LEU A 127 -6.10 -11.13 6.65
CA LEU A 127 -5.71 -11.48 8.01
C LEU A 127 -5.96 -10.34 8.98
N LEU A 128 -5.53 -9.11 8.64
CA LEU A 128 -5.71 -7.94 9.50
C LEU A 128 -7.16 -7.42 9.53
N ALA A 129 -7.97 -7.74 8.52
CA ALA A 129 -9.40 -7.44 8.52
C ALA A 129 -10.20 -8.34 9.48
N TYR A 130 -9.66 -9.53 9.81
CA TYR A 130 -10.30 -10.43 10.76
C TYR A 130 -10.32 -9.81 12.18
N ARG A 131 -11.51 -9.52 12.68
CA ARG A 131 -11.77 -8.96 14.03
C ARG A 131 -12.37 -9.95 15.01
N GLY A 132 -12.50 -11.23 14.64
CA GLY A 132 -13.13 -12.25 15.49
C GLY A 132 -12.46 -12.38 16.85
N TRP A 133 -11.13 -12.22 16.88
CA TRP A 133 -10.33 -12.27 18.12
C TRP A 133 -10.75 -11.22 19.18
N MET A 134 -11.29 -10.07 18.78
CA MET A 134 -11.67 -8.98 19.70
C MET A 134 -12.97 -9.31 20.46
N TYR A 135 -13.88 -10.07 19.84
CA TYR A 135 -15.16 -10.47 20.45
C TYR A 135 -15.07 -11.83 21.16
N GLU A 136 -13.95 -12.54 20.99
CA GLU A 136 -13.66 -13.85 21.58
C GLU A 136 -13.49 -13.80 23.10
N ALA A 137 -13.17 -12.62 23.68
CA ALA A 137 -13.05 -12.45 25.13
C ALA A 137 -14.35 -12.81 25.88
N ALA A 138 -15.50 -12.78 25.20
CA ALA A 138 -16.78 -13.17 25.75
C ALA A 138 -17.06 -14.70 25.69
N LYS A 139 -16.28 -15.48 24.93
CA LYS A 139 -16.52 -16.93 24.72
C LYS A 139 -15.24 -17.77 24.88
N PRO A 140 -15.11 -18.61 25.92
CA PRO A 140 -13.87 -19.36 26.21
C PRO A 140 -13.42 -20.40 25.17
N SER A 141 -14.27 -20.79 24.21
CA SER A 141 -14.11 -21.99 23.38
C SER A 141 -13.28 -21.83 22.10
N GLN A 142 -12.93 -20.62 21.69
CA GLN A 142 -12.35 -20.36 20.35
C GLN A 142 -10.86 -19.96 20.37
N LYS A 143 -10.14 -20.24 21.46
CA LYS A 143 -8.73 -19.87 21.67
C LYS A 143 -7.77 -20.37 20.58
N TYR A 144 -8.02 -21.56 20.03
CA TYR A 144 -7.14 -22.19 19.03
C TYR A 144 -7.16 -21.48 17.67
N LEU A 145 -8.33 -20.99 17.22
CA LEU A 145 -8.46 -20.26 15.96
C LEU A 145 -7.69 -18.93 16.00
N THR A 146 -7.81 -18.21 17.12
CA THR A 146 -7.06 -16.96 17.33
C THR A 146 -5.55 -17.20 17.43
N MET A 147 -5.12 -18.32 18.02
CA MET A 147 -3.69 -18.70 18.05
C MET A 147 -3.15 -19.05 16.66
N LEU A 148 -3.91 -19.80 15.85
CA LEU A 148 -3.58 -20.10 14.45
C LEU A 148 -3.51 -18.82 13.61
N TRP A 149 -4.46 -17.90 13.82
CA TRP A 149 -4.45 -16.58 13.18
C TRP A 149 -3.20 -15.78 13.55
N CYS A 150 -2.84 -15.69 14.84
CA CYS A 150 -1.62 -15.03 15.30
C CYS A 150 -0.36 -15.62 14.66
N LEU A 151 -0.29 -16.96 14.56
CA LEU A 151 0.82 -17.65 13.91
C LEU A 151 0.89 -17.30 12.42
N ALA A 152 -0.25 -17.32 11.72
CA ALA A 152 -0.33 -16.95 10.31
C ALA A 152 0.09 -15.49 10.09
N VAL A 153 -0.36 -14.55 10.93
CA VAL A 153 0.06 -13.14 10.87
C VAL A 153 1.57 -13.01 11.08
N ARG A 154 2.15 -13.79 12.00
CA ARG A 154 3.60 -13.76 12.26
C ARG A 154 4.41 -14.27 11.07
N VAL A 155 3.99 -15.37 10.44
CA VAL A 155 4.65 -15.93 9.25
C VAL A 155 4.52 -14.97 8.05
N VAL A 156 3.33 -14.45 7.80
CA VAL A 156 3.06 -13.57 6.64
C VAL A 156 3.67 -12.17 6.84
N SER A 157 3.81 -11.67 8.08
CA SER A 157 4.46 -10.37 8.36
C SER A 157 5.99 -10.44 8.24
N GLY A 158 6.60 -11.62 8.38
CA GLY A 158 8.05 -11.83 8.21
C GLY A 158 8.89 -11.40 9.42
N TYR A 159 10.22 -11.56 9.30
CA TYR A 159 11.20 -11.44 10.40
C TYR A 159 11.49 -10.00 10.87
N GLN A 160 11.26 -8.99 10.02
CA GLN A 160 11.42 -7.56 10.38
C GLN A 160 10.33 -6.71 9.71
N PRO A 161 9.12 -6.68 10.27
CA PRO A 161 8.12 -5.73 9.83
C PRO A 161 8.57 -4.32 10.23
N SER A 162 8.99 -3.52 9.24
CA SER A 162 9.16 -2.08 9.45
C SER A 162 7.80 -1.50 9.89
N LEU A 163 7.76 -0.62 10.89
CA LEU A 163 6.51 -0.12 11.49
C LEU A 163 5.48 0.40 10.46
N TYR A 164 5.97 1.00 9.36
CA TYR A 164 5.13 1.59 8.30
C TYR A 164 4.77 0.63 7.17
N SER A 165 5.33 -0.57 7.17
CA SER A 165 5.20 -1.50 6.07
C SER A 165 3.80 -2.10 5.93
N CYS A 166 3.15 -2.39 7.07
CA CYS A 166 1.78 -2.88 7.12
C CYS A 166 0.75 -1.76 6.95
N GLN A 167 1.14 -0.47 7.03
CA GLN A 167 0.24 0.68 6.91
C GLN A 167 -0.54 0.66 5.59
N ARG A 168 0.12 0.19 4.52
CA ARG A 168 -0.48 0.09 3.19
C ARG A 168 -1.44 -1.08 3.03
N SER A 169 -1.37 -2.06 3.93
CA SER A 169 -2.19 -3.28 3.94
C SER A 169 -3.38 -3.17 4.90
N LEU A 170 -3.39 -2.19 5.80
CA LEU A 170 -4.49 -1.94 6.71
C LEU A 170 -5.76 -1.54 5.93
N PRO A 171 -6.91 -2.20 6.17
CA PRO A 171 -8.18 -1.77 5.61
C PRO A 171 -8.53 -0.39 6.17
N ARG A 172 -9.12 0.47 5.32
CA ARG A 172 -9.69 1.74 5.80
C ARG A 172 -10.83 1.41 6.76
N LEU A 173 -10.84 2.10 7.90
CA LEU A 173 -11.91 1.93 8.88
C LEU A 173 -13.21 2.46 8.27
N PRO A 174 -14.27 1.65 8.14
CA PRO A 174 -15.56 2.17 7.70
C PRO A 174 -16.09 3.13 8.76
N VAL A 175 -16.61 4.26 8.31
CA VAL A 175 -17.29 5.21 9.20
C VAL A 175 -18.68 4.62 9.53
N PRO A 176 -19.03 4.45 10.81
CA PRO A 176 -20.34 3.93 11.19
C PRO A 176 -21.46 4.88 10.72
N PRO A 177 -22.65 4.36 10.40
CA PRO A 177 -23.78 5.20 10.05
C PRO A 177 -24.20 6.07 11.24
N LEU A 178 -24.70 7.27 10.94
CA LEU A 178 -25.07 8.26 11.95
C LEU A 178 -26.14 7.74 12.92
N ARG A 179 -27.12 6.97 12.41
CA ARG A 179 -28.24 6.43 13.22
C ARG A 179 -27.72 5.52 14.33
N ASP A 180 -26.92 4.51 13.97
CA ASP A 180 -26.31 3.57 14.93
C ASP A 180 -25.42 4.28 15.95
N THR A 181 -24.73 5.35 15.53
CA THR A 181 -23.84 6.12 16.41
C THR A 181 -24.65 6.88 17.46
N ILE A 182 -25.78 7.50 17.05
CA ILE A 182 -26.68 8.22 17.96
C ILE A 182 -27.33 7.24 18.95
N GLU A 183 -27.80 6.08 18.50
CA GLU A 183 -28.42 5.07 19.38
C GLU A 183 -27.43 4.57 20.44
N ARG A 184 -26.23 4.15 20.02
CA ARG A 184 -25.18 3.70 20.95
C ARG A 184 -24.74 4.79 21.93
N LEU A 185 -24.72 6.05 21.48
CA LEU A 185 -24.40 7.19 22.34
C LEU A 185 -25.47 7.37 23.42
N LEU A 186 -26.75 7.40 23.06
CA LEU A 186 -27.85 7.54 24.01
C LEU A 186 -27.87 6.38 25.01
N ASP A 187 -27.67 5.14 24.54
CA ASP A 187 -27.59 3.97 25.43
C ASP A 187 -26.42 4.03 26.41
N SER A 188 -25.27 4.58 25.99
CA SER A 188 -24.12 4.77 26.89
C SER A 188 -24.35 5.87 27.92
N LEU A 189 -25.12 6.91 27.56
CA LEU A 189 -25.41 8.05 28.42
C LEU A 189 -26.55 7.80 29.40
N LYS A 190 -27.47 6.86 29.13
CA LYS A 190 -28.55 6.48 30.06
C LYS A 190 -28.06 6.07 31.45
N ALA A 191 -26.86 5.51 31.55
CA ALA A 191 -26.27 5.09 32.83
C ALA A 191 -25.68 6.26 33.64
N ILE A 192 -25.52 7.44 33.04
CA ILE A 192 -24.77 8.57 33.60
C ILE A 192 -25.65 9.81 33.73
N CYS A 193 -26.56 10.05 32.79
CA CYS A 193 -27.41 11.24 32.74
C CYS A 193 -28.65 11.13 33.63
N THR A 194 -29.06 12.28 34.16
CA THR A 194 -30.35 12.44 34.84
C THR A 194 -31.50 12.38 33.83
N PRO A 195 -32.73 12.01 34.25
CA PRO A 195 -33.86 11.87 33.32
C PRO A 195 -34.20 13.14 32.54
N GLU A 196 -33.95 14.33 33.13
CA GLU A 196 -34.17 15.62 32.47
C GLU A 196 -33.15 15.90 31.36
N GLU A 197 -31.87 15.64 31.62
CA GLU A 197 -30.80 15.76 30.63
C GLU A 197 -30.99 14.77 29.47
N MET A 198 -31.47 13.55 29.79
CA MET A 198 -31.75 12.52 28.80
C MET A 198 -32.84 12.97 27.81
N ALA A 199 -33.91 13.60 28.30
CA ALA A 199 -35.00 14.10 27.45
C ALA A 199 -34.52 15.19 26.46
N VAL A 200 -33.62 16.07 26.90
CA VAL A 200 -33.01 17.10 26.05
C VAL A 200 -32.13 16.46 24.97
N LEU A 201 -31.31 15.46 25.34
CA LEU A 201 -30.44 14.74 24.42
C LEU A 201 -31.23 13.95 23.37
N GLU A 202 -32.35 13.32 23.75
CA GLU A 202 -33.24 12.62 22.82
C GLU A 202 -33.86 13.59 21.81
N MET A 203 -34.30 14.78 22.25
CA MET A 203 -34.84 15.81 21.36
C MET A 203 -33.78 16.26 20.33
N GLN A 204 -32.54 16.48 20.76
CA GLN A 204 -31.42 16.85 19.90
C GLN A 204 -31.05 15.73 18.92
N ALA A 205 -31.04 14.48 19.39
CA ALA A 205 -30.83 13.29 18.57
C ALA A 205 -31.90 13.16 17.47
N GLN A 206 -33.17 13.42 17.80
CA GLN A 206 -34.28 13.36 16.86
C GLN A 206 -34.16 14.44 15.76
N LYS A 207 -33.72 15.65 16.13
CA LYS A 207 -33.41 16.73 15.20
C LYS A 207 -32.24 16.38 14.27
N LEU A 208 -31.20 15.74 14.79
CA LEU A 208 -30.06 15.27 13.98
C LEU A 208 -30.45 14.13 13.02
N ARG A 209 -31.40 13.27 13.41
CA ARG A 209 -31.95 12.20 12.55
C ARG A 209 -32.87 12.72 11.45
N SER A 210 -33.63 13.78 11.71
CA SER A 210 -34.60 14.35 10.76
C SER A 210 -33.98 15.28 9.73
N LEU A 211 -32.79 15.81 10.01
CA LEU A 211 -32.04 16.61 9.05
C LEU A 211 -31.70 15.76 7.81
N PRO A 212 -32.00 16.24 6.58
CA PRO A 212 -31.54 15.63 5.34
C PRO A 212 -30.04 15.97 5.15
N LEU A 213 -29.21 15.48 6.07
CA LEU A 213 -27.76 15.49 5.93
C LEU A 213 -27.43 14.46 4.85
N GLY A 214 -27.42 14.92 3.60
CA GLY A 214 -26.96 14.11 2.47
C GLY A 214 -25.54 13.61 2.73
N PRO A 215 -25.12 12.51 2.07
CA PRO A 215 -23.80 11.89 2.22
C PRO A 215 -22.61 12.83 1.93
N TYR A 216 -22.87 14.04 1.46
CA TYR A 216 -21.89 15.04 1.00
C TYR A 216 -21.19 15.81 2.11
N ARG A 217 -21.75 15.90 3.34
CA ARG A 217 -21.05 16.58 4.46
C ARG A 217 -20.00 15.69 5.16
N TYR A 218 -20.03 14.39 4.93
CA TYR A 218 -19.06 13.43 5.46
C TYR A 218 -17.76 13.33 4.64
N LYS A 219 -17.75 13.81 3.39
CA LYS A 219 -16.56 13.77 2.52
C LYS A 219 -15.44 14.74 2.92
N GLY A 220 -15.70 15.71 3.79
CA GLY A 220 -14.67 16.63 4.31
C GLY A 220 -13.81 16.06 5.45
N LEU A 221 -14.12 14.84 5.92
CA LEU A 221 -13.44 14.16 7.03
C LEU A 221 -12.61 12.93 6.58
N LEU A 222 -12.55 12.62 5.28
CA LEU A 222 -11.80 11.50 4.68
C LEU A 222 -10.65 11.97 3.80
#